data_AF-A0A382P8U4-F1
#
_entry.id   AF-A0A382P8U4-F1
#
_cell.length_a   1.000
_cell.length_b   1.000
_cell.length_c   1.000
_cell.angle_alpha   90.00
_cell.angle_beta   90.00
_cell.angle_gamma   90.00
#
_symmetry.space_group_name_H-M   'P 1'
#
loop_
_entity.id
_entity.type
_entity.pdbx_description
1 polymer ?
#
loop_
_entity_poly.entity_id
_entity_poly.type
_entity_poly.pdbx_seq_one_letter_code
_entity_poly.pdbx_strand_id
1 'polypeptide(L)'
;MTANPGKNAVYGLRNRAYRQSRGGYRPTSASCMIKDEYGYDKLIGKCHRAEWFRLNGVKATDPPSDRAHGIFATGNGMEDYFQEVWRNQGLLLDGNVLNYGQVGPDDRIIISGESDIILWDHELDADGKVTKIHRDKAIGIEMKTCRGYFAKKMVFGIGNKMYPHGAPKYEHIMQTAMYLMMREEHEKHYNVKIDHYIIFYFAVDTGHYTQFKISLSNGYDGDIIVETLDGTPIEPDVAYQLIAGKTLNAWEGLNTDNILERYAELADKLDEPNPPDREYQLRYDDKTVKIKLDTGDMSKTKYNEWLKKPLAEVGDWQCSYCDFKGHCYPVSIFSED
;
A
#
# COMPACT_ATOMS: atom_id res chain seq x y z
N MET A 1 -28.42 -32.76 0.12
CA MET A 1 -27.34 -31.75 0.07
C MET A 1 -27.14 -31.36 -1.38
N THR A 2 -27.12 -30.06 -1.68
CA THR A 2 -26.91 -29.55 -3.05
C THR A 2 -25.45 -29.13 -3.20
N ALA A 3 -24.81 -29.51 -4.31
CA ALA A 3 -23.44 -29.06 -4.59
C ALA A 3 -23.40 -27.53 -4.72
N ASN A 4 -22.51 -26.87 -3.96
CA ASN A 4 -22.26 -25.43 -4.05
C ASN A 4 -20.77 -25.21 -4.38
N PRO A 5 -20.43 -25.14 -5.68
CA PRO A 5 -19.03 -25.02 -6.12
C PRO A 5 -18.39 -23.71 -5.67
N GLY A 6 -19.17 -22.62 -5.57
CA GLY A 6 -18.66 -21.32 -5.10
C GLY A 6 -18.21 -21.37 -3.63
N LYS A 7 -19.05 -21.94 -2.75
CA LYS A 7 -18.69 -22.13 -1.33
C LYS A 7 -17.50 -23.08 -1.17
N ASN A 8 -17.42 -24.13 -1.98
CA ASN A 8 -16.28 -25.04 -2.00
C ASN A 8 -14.98 -24.34 -2.42
N ALA A 9 -15.02 -23.51 -3.48
CA ALA A 9 -13.86 -22.73 -3.93
C ALA A 9 -13.39 -21.73 -2.86
N VAL A 10 -14.30 -20.99 -2.22
CA VAL A 10 -13.94 -20.05 -1.13
C VAL A 10 -13.36 -20.80 0.09
N TYR A 11 -13.92 -21.96 0.44
CA TYR A 11 -13.34 -22.82 1.47
C TYR A 11 -11.91 -23.23 1.09
N GLY A 12 -11.69 -23.62 -0.17
CA GLY A 12 -10.37 -23.91 -0.71
C GLY A 12 -9.41 -22.72 -0.58
N LEU A 13 -9.85 -21.50 -0.96
CA LEU A 13 -9.03 -20.28 -0.85
C LEU A 13 -8.66 -19.94 0.60
N ARG A 14 -9.57 -20.16 1.55
CA ARG A 14 -9.34 -19.91 2.99
C ARG A 14 -8.33 -20.85 3.62
N ASN A 15 -8.37 -22.12 3.21
CA ASN A 15 -7.59 -23.19 3.82
C ASN A 15 -6.43 -23.64 2.94
N ARG A 16 -6.17 -22.94 1.83
CA ARG A 16 -5.01 -23.20 0.98
C ARG A 16 -3.76 -22.90 1.79
N ALA A 17 -2.74 -23.74 1.66
CA ALA A 17 -1.38 -23.35 2.01
C ALA A 17 -0.94 -22.24 1.03
N TYR A 18 -1.32 -20.99 1.32
CA TYR A 18 -0.73 -19.85 0.65
C TYR A 18 0.65 -19.58 1.25
N ARG A 19 1.49 -18.83 0.51
CA ARG A 19 2.84 -18.42 0.91
C ARG A 19 2.84 -17.95 2.37
N GLN A 20 3.48 -18.72 3.24
CA GLN A 20 3.51 -18.42 4.66
C GLN A 20 4.65 -17.43 4.91
N SER A 21 4.32 -16.31 5.56
CA SER A 21 5.32 -15.40 6.09
C SER A 21 6.30 -16.17 6.97
N ARG A 22 7.59 -15.88 6.84
CA ARG A 22 8.66 -16.52 7.62
C ARG A 22 8.76 -15.99 9.07
N GLY A 23 7.74 -15.26 9.53
CA GLY A 23 7.76 -14.52 10.78
C GLY A 23 8.36 -13.11 10.61
N GLY A 24 8.21 -12.29 11.65
CA GLY A 24 8.69 -10.90 11.66
C GLY A 24 7.68 -9.86 11.14
N TYR A 25 8.23 -8.69 10.80
CA TYR A 25 7.49 -7.58 10.23
C TYR A 25 7.25 -7.80 8.73
N ARG A 26 6.29 -7.08 8.16
CA ARG A 26 5.92 -7.21 6.74
C ARG A 26 6.06 -5.86 6.06
N PRO A 27 6.54 -5.77 4.80
CA PRO A 27 6.54 -4.52 4.04
C PRO A 27 5.16 -3.85 3.96
N THR A 28 4.10 -4.66 3.90
CA THR A 28 2.69 -4.20 3.91
C THR A 28 2.22 -3.66 5.27
N SER A 29 3.04 -3.82 6.31
CA SER A 29 2.84 -3.27 7.66
C SER A 29 3.53 -1.93 7.86
N ALA A 30 4.20 -1.39 6.83
CA ALA A 30 4.86 -0.10 6.94
C ALA A 30 3.85 1.00 7.29
N SER A 31 4.30 1.93 8.13
CA SER A 31 3.61 3.18 8.45
C SER A 31 4.63 4.29 8.54
N CYS A 32 4.17 5.53 8.36
CA CYS A 32 5.05 6.68 8.35
C CYS A 32 4.28 7.93 8.79
N MET A 33 5.00 8.83 9.47
CA MET A 33 4.52 10.16 9.80
C MET A 33 4.93 11.12 8.68
N ILE A 34 3.96 11.73 8.00
CA ILE A 34 4.20 12.73 6.95
C ILE A 34 3.54 14.06 7.26
N LYS A 35 4.02 15.14 6.63
CA LYS A 35 3.22 16.33 6.40
C LYS A 35 2.52 16.18 5.07
N ASP A 36 1.20 16.29 5.08
CA ASP A 36 0.39 16.22 3.86
C ASP A 36 0.51 17.49 3.01
N GLU A 37 -0.18 17.51 1.87
CA GLU A 37 -0.14 18.59 0.89
C GLU A 37 -0.62 19.94 1.46
N TYR A 38 -1.33 19.92 2.59
CA TYR A 38 -1.84 21.08 3.31
C TYR A 38 -0.98 21.43 4.54
N GLY A 39 0.11 20.70 4.80
CA GLY A 39 1.03 20.89 5.92
C GLY A 39 0.55 20.29 7.24
N TYR A 40 -0.52 19.49 7.24
CA TYR A 40 -0.97 18.79 8.43
C TYR A 40 -0.19 17.50 8.64
N ASP A 41 0.16 17.21 9.90
CA ASP A 41 0.73 15.92 10.28
C ASP A 41 -0.32 14.82 10.05
N LYS A 42 0.02 13.83 9.23
CA LYS A 42 -0.87 12.73 8.83
C LYS A 42 -0.20 11.36 8.89
N LEU A 43 -0.70 10.48 9.77
CA LEU A 43 -0.21 9.10 9.84
C LEU A 43 -0.75 8.30 8.64
N ILE A 44 0.16 7.72 7.86
CA ILE A 44 -0.15 6.84 6.74
C ILE A 44 0.31 5.41 7.03
N GLY A 45 -0.33 4.40 6.44
CA GLY A 45 0.05 2.99 6.61
C GLY A 45 -0.75 2.23 7.65
N LYS A 46 -0.09 1.25 8.29
CA LYS A 46 -0.73 0.36 9.28
C LYS A 46 -0.69 0.91 10.70
N CYS A 47 -1.73 0.52 11.44
CA CYS A 47 -1.89 0.80 12.87
C CYS A 47 -1.01 -0.14 13.70
N HIS A 48 -0.21 0.41 14.62
CA HIS A 48 0.60 -0.38 15.55
C HIS A 48 -0.26 -1.27 16.44
N ARG A 49 -1.45 -0.82 16.86
CA ARG A 49 -2.36 -1.66 17.65
C ARG A 49 -2.79 -2.92 16.90
N ALA A 50 -3.06 -2.80 15.59
CA ALA A 50 -3.42 -3.94 14.77
C ALA A 50 -2.24 -4.90 14.59
N GLU A 51 -1.03 -4.37 14.37
CA GLU A 51 0.17 -5.19 14.24
C GLU A 51 0.58 -5.83 15.57
N TRP A 52 0.38 -5.17 16.69
CA TRP A 52 0.57 -5.72 18.03
C TRP A 52 -0.31 -6.96 18.23
N PHE A 53 -1.60 -6.88 17.89
CA PHE A 53 -2.50 -8.04 17.96
C PHE A 53 -2.02 -9.18 17.04
N ARG A 54 -1.63 -8.85 15.81
CA ARG A 54 -1.14 -9.85 14.84
C ARG A 54 0.11 -10.56 15.34
N LEU A 55 1.10 -9.81 15.82
CA LEU A 55 2.41 -10.33 16.23
C LEU A 55 2.34 -11.06 17.57
N ASN A 56 1.44 -10.68 18.47
CA ASN A 56 1.16 -11.42 19.71
C ASN A 56 0.20 -12.62 19.51
N GLY A 57 -0.14 -12.97 18.27
CA GLY A 57 -0.98 -14.13 17.97
C GLY A 57 -2.43 -14.02 18.45
N VAL A 58 -2.92 -12.80 18.69
CA VAL A 58 -4.31 -12.56 19.07
C VAL A 58 -5.21 -12.93 17.89
N LYS A 59 -6.30 -13.65 18.18
CA LYS A 59 -7.23 -14.09 17.15
C LYS A 59 -7.99 -12.89 16.58
N ALA A 60 -8.00 -12.76 15.25
CA ALA A 60 -8.83 -11.78 14.54
C ALA A 60 -10.32 -11.94 14.87
N THR A 61 -11.02 -10.83 15.07
CA THR A 61 -12.46 -10.76 15.30
C THR A 61 -13.25 -10.60 14.01
N ASP A 62 -12.64 -9.96 13.01
CA ASP A 62 -13.28 -9.53 11.77
C ASP A 62 -12.48 -10.03 10.55
N PRO A 63 -12.25 -11.35 10.41
CA PRO A 63 -11.42 -11.87 9.33
C PRO A 63 -12.02 -11.60 7.94
N PRO A 64 -11.21 -11.66 6.88
CA PRO A 64 -11.66 -11.41 5.51
C PRO A 64 -12.92 -12.20 5.10
N SER A 65 -13.88 -11.49 4.53
CA SER A 65 -15.13 -12.06 4.00
C SER A 65 -14.89 -12.94 2.74
N ASP A 66 -15.87 -13.75 2.36
CA ASP A 66 -15.86 -14.53 1.10
C ASP A 66 -15.56 -13.64 -0.12
N ARG A 67 -16.15 -12.42 -0.12
CA ARG A 67 -15.91 -11.41 -1.16
C ARG A 67 -14.46 -10.95 -1.18
N ALA A 68 -13.83 -10.75 -0.02
CA ALA A 68 -12.43 -10.37 0.07
C ALA A 68 -11.51 -11.46 -0.49
N HIS A 69 -11.77 -12.73 -0.19
CA HIS A 69 -11.03 -13.85 -0.78
C HIS A 69 -11.15 -13.90 -2.32
N GLY A 70 -12.33 -13.61 -2.87
CA GLY A 70 -12.51 -13.48 -4.32
C GLY A 70 -11.71 -12.34 -4.94
N ILE A 71 -11.57 -11.21 -4.22
CA ILE A 71 -10.74 -10.08 -4.65
C ILE A 71 -9.25 -10.48 -4.67
N PHE A 72 -8.77 -11.15 -3.61
CA PHE A 72 -7.39 -11.64 -3.56
C PHE A 72 -7.09 -12.65 -4.67
N ALA A 73 -8.01 -13.59 -4.92
CA ALA A 73 -7.87 -14.53 -6.02
C ALA A 73 -7.79 -13.85 -7.40
N THR A 74 -8.53 -12.75 -7.60
CA THR A 74 -8.44 -11.95 -8.83
C THR A 74 -7.05 -11.30 -8.95
N GLY A 75 -6.53 -10.74 -7.85
CA GLY A 75 -5.19 -10.14 -7.80
C GLY A 75 -4.12 -11.14 -8.22
N ASN A 76 -4.09 -12.29 -7.55
CA ASN A 76 -3.12 -13.35 -7.82
C ASN A 76 -3.22 -13.87 -9.27
N GLY A 77 -4.43 -14.07 -9.78
CA GLY A 77 -4.62 -14.55 -11.16
C GLY A 77 -4.13 -13.55 -12.21
N MET A 78 -4.28 -12.24 -11.97
CA MET A 78 -3.70 -11.22 -12.85
C MET A 78 -2.18 -11.22 -12.79
N GLU A 79 -1.61 -11.44 -11.60
CA GLU A 79 -0.16 -11.46 -11.39
C GLU A 79 0.48 -12.62 -12.14
N ASP A 80 -0.06 -13.83 -11.93
CA ASP A 80 0.37 -15.05 -12.61
C ASP A 80 0.31 -14.87 -14.14
N TYR A 81 -0.77 -14.26 -14.65
CA TYR A 81 -0.94 -14.02 -16.08
C TYR A 81 0.09 -13.03 -16.65
N PHE A 82 0.33 -11.90 -15.99
CA PHE A 82 1.31 -10.92 -16.47
C PHE A 82 2.74 -11.47 -16.39
N GLN A 83 3.07 -12.23 -15.33
CA GLN A 83 4.35 -12.96 -15.28
C GLN A 83 4.52 -13.91 -16.47
N GLU A 84 3.48 -14.66 -16.85
CA GLU A 84 3.51 -15.52 -18.03
C GLU A 84 3.74 -14.72 -19.33
N VAL A 85 3.05 -13.59 -19.49
CA VAL A 85 3.21 -12.69 -20.64
C VAL A 85 4.64 -12.15 -20.75
N TRP A 86 5.25 -11.71 -19.65
CA TRP A 86 6.65 -11.25 -19.65
C TRP A 86 7.65 -12.38 -19.83
N ARG A 87 7.37 -13.58 -19.30
CA ARG A 87 8.19 -14.78 -19.52
C ARG A 87 8.23 -15.15 -20.99
N ASN A 88 7.09 -15.15 -21.67
CA ASN A 88 7.00 -15.48 -23.10
C ASN A 88 7.74 -14.47 -23.99
N GLN A 89 7.98 -13.26 -23.51
CA GLN A 89 8.80 -12.24 -24.18
C GLN A 89 10.28 -12.31 -23.83
N GLY A 90 10.70 -13.21 -22.93
CA GLY A 90 12.07 -13.30 -22.43
C GLY A 90 12.47 -12.17 -21.48
N LEU A 91 11.49 -11.44 -20.93
CA LEU A 91 11.69 -10.31 -20.03
C LEU A 91 11.66 -10.68 -18.54
N LEU A 92 10.91 -11.73 -18.18
CA LEU A 92 10.83 -12.17 -16.79
C LEU A 92 12.21 -12.66 -16.32
N LEU A 93 12.75 -12.01 -15.30
CA LEU A 93 13.95 -12.45 -14.60
C LEU A 93 13.56 -13.43 -13.49
N ASP A 94 12.65 -13.02 -12.61
CA ASP A 94 12.06 -13.89 -11.60
C ASP A 94 10.69 -13.37 -11.12
N GLY A 95 9.88 -14.23 -10.54
CA GLY A 95 8.58 -13.90 -9.94
C GLY A 95 8.51 -14.39 -8.50
N ASN A 96 7.78 -13.65 -7.67
CA ASN A 96 7.53 -14.00 -6.27
C ASN A 96 8.83 -14.12 -5.46
N VAL A 97 9.65 -13.08 -5.59
CA VAL A 97 11.00 -13.02 -5.05
C VAL A 97 10.94 -12.75 -3.55
N LEU A 98 11.45 -13.71 -2.77
CA LEU A 98 11.41 -13.64 -1.32
C LEU A 98 12.37 -12.58 -0.78
N ASN A 99 11.84 -11.68 0.04
CA ASN A 99 12.62 -10.71 0.79
C ASN A 99 12.61 -11.12 2.26
N TYR A 100 13.77 -11.48 2.81
CA TYR A 100 13.91 -11.82 4.22
C TYR A 100 15.24 -11.36 4.77
N GLY A 101 15.22 -10.48 5.77
CA GLY A 101 16.45 -9.99 6.39
C GLY A 101 16.21 -8.82 7.32
N GLN A 102 17.27 -8.46 8.05
CA GLN A 102 17.30 -7.22 8.82
C GLN A 102 17.27 -6.02 7.87
N VAL A 103 16.51 -4.98 8.25
CA VAL A 103 16.51 -3.70 7.53
C VAL A 103 16.71 -2.57 8.53
N GLY A 104 17.65 -1.68 8.23
CA GLY A 104 17.97 -0.56 9.10
C GLY A 104 18.84 -0.92 10.30
N PRO A 105 19.06 0.04 11.22
CA PRO A 105 20.01 -0.08 12.31
C PRO A 105 19.52 -0.91 13.50
N ASP A 106 18.21 -1.08 13.68
CA ASP A 106 17.62 -1.87 14.76
C ASP A 106 17.54 -3.36 14.35
N ASP A 107 18.25 -4.21 15.09
CA ASP A 107 18.40 -5.65 14.81
C ASP A 107 17.12 -6.46 15.04
N ARG A 108 16.14 -5.89 15.75
CA ARG A 108 14.82 -6.48 15.94
C ARG A 108 13.99 -6.41 14.66
N ILE A 109 14.28 -5.47 13.77
CA ILE A 109 13.52 -5.23 12.54
C ILE A 109 13.93 -6.23 11.45
N ILE A 110 13.36 -7.43 11.56
CA ILE A 110 13.46 -8.46 10.52
C ILE A 110 12.21 -8.40 9.64
N ILE A 111 12.40 -8.03 8.37
CA ILE A 111 11.33 -7.93 7.39
C ILE A 111 11.19 -9.27 6.66
N SER A 112 9.95 -9.73 6.51
CA SER A 112 9.56 -10.85 5.65
C SER A 112 8.50 -10.38 4.65
N GLY A 113 8.85 -10.37 3.38
CA GLY A 113 7.98 -9.99 2.28
C GLY A 113 8.29 -10.75 1.01
N GLU A 114 7.57 -10.41 -0.05
CA GLU A 114 7.73 -11.00 -1.36
C GLU A 114 7.52 -9.90 -2.40
N SER A 115 8.53 -9.62 -3.21
CA SER A 115 8.35 -8.75 -4.39
C SER A 115 7.64 -9.57 -5.45
N ASP A 116 6.63 -8.98 -6.08
CA ASP A 116 5.82 -9.73 -7.04
C ASP A 116 6.66 -10.19 -8.22
N ILE A 117 7.50 -9.30 -8.80
CA ILE A 117 8.19 -9.55 -10.07
C ILE A 117 9.52 -8.80 -10.14
N ILE A 118 10.54 -9.41 -10.73
CA ILE A 118 11.74 -8.74 -11.24
C ILE A 118 11.81 -8.98 -12.76
N LEU A 119 11.93 -7.90 -13.52
CA LEU A 119 12.08 -7.94 -14.97
C LEU A 119 13.47 -7.46 -15.39
N TRP A 120 13.96 -7.98 -16.52
CA TRP A 120 15.08 -7.33 -17.20
C TRP A 120 14.68 -5.93 -17.66
N ASP A 121 15.59 -4.97 -17.47
CA ASP A 121 15.41 -3.64 -18.06
C ASP A 121 15.47 -3.76 -19.60
N HIS A 122 14.63 -3.03 -20.30
CA HIS A 122 14.41 -3.22 -21.73
C HIS A 122 13.95 -1.94 -22.43
N GLU A 123 14.26 -1.87 -23.72
CA GLU A 123 13.79 -0.81 -24.61
C GLU A 123 12.62 -1.35 -25.46
N LEU A 124 11.62 -0.49 -25.70
CA LEU A 124 10.45 -0.78 -26.52
C LEU A 124 10.42 0.17 -27.72
N ASP A 125 9.87 -0.29 -28.84
CA ASP A 125 9.45 0.61 -29.92
C ASP A 125 8.05 1.21 -29.65
N ALA A 126 7.56 2.03 -30.59
CA ALA A 126 6.27 2.71 -30.47
C ALA A 126 5.06 1.75 -30.42
N ASP A 127 5.21 0.52 -30.92
CA ASP A 127 4.16 -0.52 -30.90
C ASP A 127 4.26 -1.41 -29.64
N GLY A 128 5.22 -1.13 -28.75
CA GLY A 128 5.44 -1.88 -27.53
C GLY A 128 6.22 -3.19 -27.74
N LYS A 129 6.90 -3.35 -28.88
CA LYS A 129 7.77 -4.51 -29.12
C LYS A 129 9.14 -4.27 -28.50
N VAL A 130 9.65 -5.30 -27.83
CA VAL A 130 11.01 -5.31 -27.27
C VAL A 130 12.04 -5.17 -28.38
N THR A 131 12.84 -4.11 -28.32
CA THR A 131 13.95 -3.86 -29.26
C THR A 131 15.29 -4.25 -28.66
N LYS A 132 15.42 -4.21 -27.32
CA LYS A 132 16.66 -4.52 -26.61
C LYS A 132 16.38 -4.92 -25.16
N ILE A 133 17.19 -5.82 -24.62
CA ILE A 133 17.16 -6.27 -23.23
C ILE A 133 18.54 -6.01 -22.62
N HIS A 134 18.57 -5.28 -21.50
CA HIS A 134 19.78 -5.01 -20.72
C HIS A 134 19.99 -6.16 -19.74
N ARG A 135 21.19 -6.78 -19.76
CA ARG A 135 21.51 -7.97 -18.92
C ARG A 135 22.33 -7.63 -17.68
N ASP A 136 22.56 -6.34 -17.45
CA ASP A 136 23.24 -5.75 -16.31
C ASP A 136 22.28 -4.94 -15.42
N LYS A 137 21.01 -4.82 -15.82
CA LYS A 137 19.98 -4.03 -15.14
C LYS A 137 18.65 -4.76 -15.08
N ALA A 138 17.93 -4.52 -13.99
CA ALA A 138 16.60 -5.05 -13.77
C ALA A 138 15.69 -4.00 -13.14
N ILE A 139 14.39 -4.23 -13.27
CA ILE A 139 13.31 -3.41 -12.73
C ILE A 139 12.48 -4.30 -11.81
N GLY A 140 12.28 -3.87 -10.57
CA GLY A 140 11.30 -4.52 -9.69
C GLY A 140 9.89 -4.06 -10.03
N ILE A 141 8.90 -4.92 -9.92
CA ILE A 141 7.49 -4.55 -10.10
C ILE A 141 6.68 -4.99 -8.88
N GLU A 142 5.90 -4.04 -8.36
CA GLU A 142 4.83 -4.28 -7.39
C GLU A 142 3.49 -4.13 -8.12
N MET A 143 2.75 -5.23 -8.26
CA MET A 143 1.54 -5.26 -9.07
C MET A 143 0.28 -5.13 -8.21
N LYS A 144 -0.57 -4.18 -8.55
CA LYS A 144 -1.78 -3.86 -7.78
C LYS A 144 -3.02 -3.89 -8.67
N THR A 145 -3.95 -4.78 -8.33
CA THR A 145 -5.29 -4.73 -8.93
C THR A 145 -6.19 -3.78 -8.17
N CYS A 146 -6.99 -3.00 -8.88
CA CYS A 146 -7.90 -2.04 -8.29
C CYS A 146 -9.24 -2.00 -9.05
N ARG A 147 -10.26 -1.39 -8.43
CA ARG A 147 -11.60 -1.28 -9.01
C ARG A 147 -12.38 -0.11 -8.40
N GLY A 148 -13.35 0.40 -9.15
CA GLY A 148 -14.34 1.35 -8.65
C GLY A 148 -13.90 2.82 -8.65
N TYR A 149 -14.82 3.70 -8.22
CA TYR A 149 -14.71 5.15 -8.37
C TYR A 149 -13.44 5.74 -7.72
N PHE A 150 -13.12 5.35 -6.48
CA PHE A 150 -11.96 5.90 -5.78
C PHE A 150 -10.63 5.52 -6.43
N ALA A 151 -10.51 4.31 -6.97
CA ALA A 151 -9.33 3.91 -7.73
C ALA A 151 -9.19 4.76 -8.99
N LYS A 152 -10.26 4.89 -9.79
CA LYS A 152 -10.29 5.73 -11.00
C LYS A 152 -9.89 7.18 -10.72
N LYS A 153 -10.38 7.75 -9.62
CA LYS A 153 -10.07 9.12 -9.24
C LYS A 153 -8.64 9.27 -8.74
N MET A 154 -8.24 8.50 -7.72
CA MET A 154 -6.95 8.71 -7.05
C MET A 154 -5.78 8.14 -7.84
N VAL A 155 -5.88 6.88 -8.29
CA VAL A 155 -4.77 6.18 -8.95
C VAL A 155 -4.64 6.58 -10.42
N PHE A 156 -5.75 6.81 -11.13
CA PHE A 156 -5.73 7.16 -12.56
C PHE A 156 -6.01 8.64 -12.83
N GLY A 157 -6.20 9.46 -11.79
CA GLY A 157 -6.40 10.91 -11.92
C GLY A 157 -7.75 11.36 -12.47
N ILE A 158 -8.67 10.43 -12.78
CA ILE A 158 -9.94 10.75 -13.45
C ILE A 158 -10.83 11.63 -12.55
N GLY A 159 -10.92 12.92 -12.89
CA GLY A 159 -11.65 13.91 -12.10
C GLY A 159 -10.96 14.29 -10.78
N ASN A 160 -9.68 13.93 -10.61
CA ASN A 160 -8.86 14.43 -9.54
C ASN A 160 -8.20 15.73 -9.99
N LYS A 161 -8.48 16.81 -9.26
CA LYS A 161 -7.93 18.13 -9.59
C LYS A 161 -6.51 18.32 -9.04
N MET A 162 -6.20 17.70 -7.90
CA MET A 162 -4.89 17.82 -7.26
C MET A 162 -3.86 16.95 -7.98
N TYR A 163 -4.22 15.71 -8.32
CA TYR A 163 -3.35 14.79 -9.06
C TYR A 163 -4.03 14.35 -10.36
N PRO A 164 -4.04 15.18 -11.42
CA PRO A 164 -4.75 14.90 -12.67
C PRO A 164 -4.17 13.70 -13.44
N HIS A 165 -2.90 13.38 -13.23
CA HIS A 165 -2.25 12.18 -13.78
C HIS A 165 -2.38 10.95 -12.86
N GLY A 166 -3.03 11.11 -11.71
CA GLY A 166 -3.13 10.10 -10.67
C GLY A 166 -1.92 10.07 -9.75
N ALA A 167 -2.04 9.34 -8.65
CA ALA A 167 -0.99 9.12 -7.67
C ALA A 167 -1.07 7.70 -7.11
N PRO A 168 0.08 7.05 -6.82
CA PRO A 168 0.09 5.77 -6.14
C PRO A 168 -0.42 5.94 -4.70
N LYS A 169 -0.97 4.86 -4.13
CA LYS A 169 -1.32 4.86 -2.70
C LYS A 169 -0.07 4.85 -1.84
N TYR A 170 -0.06 5.63 -0.76
CA TYR A 170 1.03 5.71 0.21
C TYR A 170 1.48 4.34 0.73
N GLU A 171 0.54 3.42 1.02
CA GLU A 171 0.88 2.08 1.50
C GLU A 171 1.68 1.28 0.47
N HIS A 172 1.39 1.48 -0.81
CA HIS A 172 2.09 0.79 -1.89
C HIS A 172 3.46 1.41 -2.15
N ILE A 173 3.59 2.73 -1.99
CA ILE A 173 4.87 3.45 -2.04
C ILE A 173 5.79 2.91 -0.94
N MET A 174 5.32 2.86 0.31
CA MET A 174 6.10 2.38 1.45
C MET A 174 6.47 0.90 1.31
N GLN A 175 5.53 0.05 0.88
CA GLN A 175 5.81 -1.37 0.62
C GLN A 175 6.94 -1.53 -0.42
N THR A 176 6.89 -0.73 -1.49
CA THR A 176 7.88 -0.75 -2.58
C THR A 176 9.24 -0.21 -2.12
N ALA A 177 9.25 0.86 -1.32
CA ALA A 177 10.46 1.41 -0.73
C ALA A 177 11.18 0.38 0.15
N MET A 178 10.45 -0.41 0.93
CA MET A 178 11.04 -1.51 1.70
C MET A 178 11.72 -2.56 0.81
N TYR A 179 11.12 -2.91 -0.34
CA TYR A 179 11.78 -3.82 -1.29
C TYR A 179 13.04 -3.21 -1.89
N LEU A 180 13.02 -1.92 -2.21
CA LEU A 180 14.22 -1.21 -2.66
C LEU A 180 15.32 -1.25 -1.62
N MET A 181 15.03 -1.03 -0.33
CA MET A 181 16.04 -1.12 0.73
C MET A 181 16.66 -2.53 0.87
N MET A 182 15.91 -3.58 0.53
CA MET A 182 16.33 -4.99 0.68
C MET A 182 16.99 -5.58 -0.56
N ARG A 183 17.02 -4.85 -1.68
CA ARG A 183 17.32 -5.43 -3.00
C ARG A 183 18.78 -5.86 -3.20
N GLU A 184 19.71 -5.44 -2.33
CA GLU A 184 21.15 -5.68 -2.51
C GLU A 184 21.48 -7.18 -2.70
N GLU A 185 20.81 -8.05 -1.95
CA GLU A 185 21.01 -9.50 -2.08
C GLU A 185 20.49 -10.04 -3.42
N HIS A 186 19.41 -9.45 -3.97
CA HIS A 186 18.91 -9.80 -5.31
C HIS A 186 19.83 -9.27 -6.41
N GLU A 187 20.33 -8.04 -6.26
CA GLU A 187 21.32 -7.46 -7.17
C GLU A 187 22.57 -8.32 -7.26
N LYS A 188 23.09 -8.80 -6.11
CA LYS A 188 24.21 -9.76 -6.06
C LYS A 188 23.86 -11.10 -6.68
N HIS A 189 22.70 -11.67 -6.32
CA HIS A 189 22.29 -13.01 -6.77
C HIS A 189 22.12 -13.07 -8.29
N TYR A 190 21.48 -12.05 -8.86
CA TYR A 190 21.21 -11.97 -10.30
C TYR A 190 22.30 -11.26 -11.09
N ASN A 191 23.29 -10.67 -10.42
CA ASN A 191 24.35 -9.86 -11.02
C ASN A 191 23.78 -8.72 -11.89
N VAL A 192 22.87 -7.95 -11.31
CA VAL A 192 22.17 -6.81 -11.94
C VAL A 192 22.13 -5.63 -11.01
N LYS A 193 21.90 -4.44 -11.57
CA LYS A 193 21.51 -3.25 -10.81
C LYS A 193 19.99 -3.07 -10.86
N ILE A 194 19.35 -2.82 -9.72
CA ILE A 194 17.92 -2.50 -9.63
C ILE A 194 17.79 -1.05 -9.14
N ASP A 195 17.65 -0.11 -10.07
CA ASP A 195 17.64 1.32 -9.75
C ASP A 195 16.29 1.81 -9.21
N HIS A 196 15.21 1.12 -9.56
CA HIS A 196 13.86 1.51 -9.19
C HIS A 196 12.92 0.31 -9.22
N TYR A 197 11.77 0.50 -8.60
CA TYR A 197 10.62 -0.37 -8.78
C TYR A 197 9.51 0.40 -9.50
N ILE A 198 8.64 -0.33 -10.20
CA ILE A 198 7.42 0.21 -10.78
C ILE A 198 6.24 -0.36 -10.00
N ILE A 199 5.35 0.52 -9.52
CA ILE A 199 4.03 0.09 -9.07
C ILE A 199 3.11 0.03 -10.29
N PHE A 200 2.76 -1.19 -10.71
CA PHE A 200 1.87 -1.43 -11.84
C PHE A 200 0.42 -1.56 -11.37
N TYR A 201 -0.42 -0.59 -11.68
CA TYR A 201 -1.84 -0.64 -11.35
C TYR A 201 -2.67 -1.12 -12.53
N PHE A 202 -3.53 -2.11 -12.29
CA PHE A 202 -4.49 -2.61 -13.27
C PHE A 202 -5.94 -2.50 -12.75
N ALA A 203 -6.79 -1.76 -13.46
CA ALA A 203 -8.21 -1.64 -13.15
C ALA A 203 -8.98 -2.82 -13.75
N VAL A 204 -9.29 -3.83 -12.93
CA VAL A 204 -9.93 -5.07 -13.40
C VAL A 204 -11.35 -4.88 -13.93
N ASP A 205 -12.00 -3.74 -13.61
CA ASP A 205 -13.34 -3.42 -14.08
C ASP A 205 -13.37 -2.68 -15.43
N THR A 206 -12.26 -2.09 -15.88
CA THR A 206 -12.19 -1.36 -17.16
C THR A 206 -11.05 -1.77 -18.08
N GLY A 207 -10.08 -2.55 -17.60
CA GLY A 207 -8.89 -2.93 -18.36
C GLY A 207 -7.86 -1.81 -18.52
N HIS A 208 -8.04 -0.66 -17.86
CA HIS A 208 -7.05 0.41 -17.87
C HIS A 208 -5.88 0.08 -16.94
N TYR A 209 -4.68 0.52 -17.31
CA TYR A 209 -3.51 0.42 -16.45
C TYR A 209 -2.79 1.77 -16.33
N THR A 210 -2.04 1.94 -15.24
CA THR A 210 -1.12 3.07 -15.03
C THR A 210 0.06 2.60 -14.19
N GLN A 211 1.15 3.35 -14.21
CA GLN A 211 2.43 2.95 -13.62
C GLN A 211 3.11 4.14 -12.97
N PHE A 212 3.78 3.88 -11.84
CA PHE A 212 4.58 4.88 -11.13
C PHE A 212 5.95 4.31 -10.81
N LYS A 213 6.99 5.07 -11.11
CA LYS A 213 8.37 4.76 -10.78
C LYS A 213 8.66 5.19 -9.35
N ILE A 214 9.21 4.27 -8.55
CA ILE A 214 9.62 4.50 -7.17
C ILE A 214 11.12 4.28 -7.08
N SER A 215 11.84 5.24 -6.51
CA SER A 215 13.29 5.16 -6.27
C SER A 215 13.65 5.82 -4.95
N LEU A 216 14.89 5.60 -4.48
CA LEU A 216 15.40 6.16 -3.23
C LEU A 216 16.51 7.16 -3.55
N SER A 217 16.47 8.33 -2.91
CA SER A 217 17.36 9.46 -3.20
C SER A 217 18.86 9.16 -3.01
N ASN A 218 19.23 8.30 -2.06
CA ASN A 218 20.62 7.89 -1.82
C ASN A 218 20.92 6.48 -2.35
N GLY A 219 20.11 6.00 -3.30
CA GLY A 219 20.24 4.65 -3.86
C GLY A 219 19.60 3.59 -2.96
N TYR A 220 20.07 3.37 -1.73
CA TYR A 220 19.55 2.32 -0.83
C TYR A 220 18.64 2.83 0.29
N ASP A 221 18.67 4.13 0.57
CA ASP A 221 17.88 4.79 1.62
C ASP A 221 17.56 6.26 1.23
N GLY A 222 16.95 6.98 2.16
CA GLY A 222 16.64 8.41 2.06
C GLY A 222 15.19 8.68 1.65
N ASP A 223 14.98 9.85 1.06
CA ASP A 223 13.67 10.26 0.55
C ASP A 223 13.18 9.32 -0.56
N ILE A 224 11.88 9.02 -0.52
CA ILE A 224 11.23 8.19 -1.52
C ILE A 224 10.76 9.08 -2.67
N ILE A 225 11.36 8.88 -3.84
CA ILE A 225 11.05 9.63 -5.06
C ILE A 225 9.96 8.87 -5.83
N VAL A 226 8.91 9.59 -6.19
CA VAL A 226 7.74 9.06 -6.90
C VAL A 226 7.52 9.84 -8.18
N GLU A 227 7.63 9.15 -9.31
CA GLU A 227 7.54 9.76 -10.64
C GLU A 227 6.63 8.96 -11.56
N THR A 228 6.14 9.61 -12.61
CA THR A 228 5.66 8.92 -13.82
C THR A 228 6.84 8.25 -14.55
N LEU A 229 6.56 7.37 -15.51
CA LEU A 229 7.62 6.65 -16.25
C LEU A 229 8.49 7.58 -17.11
N ASP A 230 7.98 8.73 -17.53
CA ASP A 230 8.73 9.77 -18.24
C ASP A 230 9.53 10.69 -17.30
N GLY A 231 9.52 10.42 -15.99
CA GLY A 231 10.33 11.13 -15.00
C GLY A 231 9.70 12.41 -14.45
N THR A 232 8.39 12.61 -14.64
CA THR A 232 7.68 13.75 -14.03
C THR A 232 7.36 13.42 -12.57
N PRO A 233 7.77 14.26 -11.60
CA PRO A 233 7.42 14.08 -10.20
C PRO A 233 5.89 14.10 -9.97
N ILE A 234 5.41 13.25 -9.06
CA ILE A 234 4.00 13.26 -8.65
C ILE A 234 3.78 14.34 -7.59
N GLU A 235 3.30 15.51 -8.02
CA GLU A 235 3.09 16.68 -7.16
C GLU A 235 1.68 17.29 -7.37
N PRO A 236 1.17 18.06 -6.40
CA PRO A 236 -0.10 18.77 -6.54
C PRO A 236 -0.10 19.79 -7.70
N ASP A 237 -1.10 19.68 -8.57
CA ASP A 237 -1.28 20.53 -9.74
C ASP A 237 -1.40 22.02 -9.37
N VAL A 238 -0.60 22.86 -10.05
CA VAL A 238 -0.52 24.31 -9.80
C VAL A 238 -1.87 25.00 -10.02
N ALA A 239 -2.66 24.58 -11.02
CA ALA A 239 -3.97 25.19 -11.27
C ALA A 239 -4.95 24.86 -10.14
N TYR A 240 -4.84 23.67 -9.54
CA TYR A 240 -5.60 23.34 -8.34
C TYR A 240 -5.22 24.22 -7.15
N GLN A 241 -3.94 24.57 -6.95
CA GLN A 241 -3.51 25.49 -5.90
C GLN A 241 -4.21 26.86 -6.01
N LEU A 242 -4.28 27.40 -7.25
CA LEU A 242 -4.97 28.66 -7.54
C LEU A 242 -6.47 28.58 -7.21
N ILE A 243 -7.12 27.46 -7.52
CA ILE A 243 -8.55 27.25 -7.25
C ILE A 243 -8.81 27.05 -5.74
N ALA A 244 -7.94 26.31 -5.06
CA ALA A 244 -8.06 26.04 -3.64
C ALA A 244 -7.78 27.28 -2.78
N GLY A 245 -7.10 28.29 -3.34
CA GLY A 245 -6.68 29.49 -2.61
C GLY A 245 -5.67 29.18 -1.50
N LYS A 246 -4.95 28.07 -1.63
CA LYS A 246 -3.94 27.58 -0.69
C LYS A 246 -2.70 27.15 -1.48
N THR A 247 -1.51 27.46 -0.97
CA THR A 247 -0.27 26.86 -1.46
C THR A 247 -0.27 25.40 -1.05
N LEU A 248 -0.13 24.49 -2.02
CA LEU A 248 0.01 23.06 -1.75
C LEU A 248 1.45 22.66 -2.04
N ASN A 249 2.04 21.91 -1.12
CA ASN A 249 3.38 21.35 -1.29
C ASN A 249 3.26 19.87 -1.64
N ALA A 250 4.30 19.30 -2.24
CA ALA A 250 4.47 17.85 -2.21
C ALA A 250 4.50 17.39 -0.73
N TRP A 251 4.09 16.14 -0.48
CA TRP A 251 4.19 15.58 0.87
C TRP A 251 5.64 15.65 1.38
N GLU A 252 5.81 15.83 2.69
CA GLU A 252 7.13 15.84 3.33
C GLU A 252 7.24 14.70 4.35
N GLY A 253 8.44 14.17 4.54
CA GLY A 253 8.71 13.11 5.51
C GLY A 253 8.38 11.69 5.03
N LEU A 254 8.05 11.49 3.75
CA LEU A 254 7.95 10.15 3.17
C LEU A 254 9.35 9.64 2.78
N ASN A 255 10.06 9.11 3.78
CA ASN A 255 11.42 8.60 3.63
C ASN A 255 11.62 7.28 4.40
N THR A 256 12.74 6.61 4.15
CA THR A 256 13.06 5.31 4.76
C THR A 256 13.27 5.40 6.27
N ASP A 257 13.83 6.50 6.76
CA ASP A 257 14.15 6.68 8.18
C ASP A 257 12.87 6.75 9.01
N ASN A 258 11.88 7.53 8.57
CA ASN A 258 10.59 7.63 9.24
C ASN A 258 9.81 6.30 9.19
N ILE A 259 9.98 5.49 8.14
CA ILE A 259 9.40 4.14 8.10
C ILE A 259 10.08 3.22 9.12
N LEU A 260 11.40 3.27 9.21
CA LEU A 260 12.18 2.46 10.15
C LEU A 260 11.94 2.87 11.60
N GLU A 261 11.84 4.17 11.89
CA GLU A 261 11.48 4.70 13.21
C GLU A 261 10.14 4.11 13.67
N ARG A 262 9.16 4.05 12.76
CA ARG A 262 7.86 3.44 13.05
C ARG A 262 7.97 1.94 13.33
N TYR A 263 8.79 1.19 12.61
CA TYR A 263 9.03 -0.20 12.97
C TYR A 263 9.71 -0.35 14.34
N ALA A 264 10.67 0.51 14.68
CA ALA A 264 11.35 0.51 15.97
C ALA A 264 10.36 0.81 17.11
N GLU A 265 9.50 1.82 16.94
CA GLU A 265 8.43 2.12 17.90
C GLU A 265 7.47 0.94 18.08
N LEU A 266 7.13 0.21 17.01
CA LEU A 266 6.31 -1.00 17.12
C LEU A 266 7.05 -2.09 17.90
N ALA A 267 8.35 -2.26 17.65
CA ALA A 267 9.19 -3.21 18.38
C ALA A 267 9.15 -2.95 19.89
N ASP A 268 9.28 -1.69 20.30
CA ASP A 268 9.17 -1.30 21.71
C ASP A 268 7.79 -1.60 22.28
N LYS A 269 6.72 -1.30 21.54
CA LYS A 269 5.32 -1.56 21.95
C LYS A 269 5.00 -3.06 22.07
N LEU A 270 5.72 -3.94 21.35
CA LEU A 270 5.49 -5.39 21.43
C LEU A 270 5.91 -5.99 22.77
N ASP A 271 6.85 -5.35 23.47
CA ASP A 271 7.30 -5.77 24.80
C ASP A 271 6.29 -5.37 25.91
N GLU A 272 5.34 -4.48 25.58
CA GLU A 272 4.30 -4.07 26.51
C GLU A 272 3.20 -5.14 26.67
N PRO A 273 2.67 -5.34 27.89
CA PRO A 273 1.65 -6.35 28.15
C PRO A 273 0.27 -5.99 27.55
N ASN A 274 0.05 -4.71 27.23
CA ASN A 274 -1.22 -4.21 26.72
C ASN A 274 -1.04 -3.70 25.29
N PRO A 275 -2.07 -3.82 24.44
CA PRO A 275 -2.02 -3.25 23.10
C PRO A 275 -1.91 -1.72 23.15
N PRO A 276 -1.09 -1.10 22.28
CA PRO A 276 -0.89 0.36 22.25
C PRO A 276 -2.17 1.09 21.83
N ASP A 277 -2.23 2.39 22.07
CA ASP A 277 -3.40 3.21 21.76
C ASP A 277 -3.81 3.17 20.28
N ARG A 278 -5.08 3.50 20.03
CA ARG A 278 -5.66 3.54 18.68
C ARG A 278 -5.06 4.74 17.92
N GLU A 279 -4.42 4.47 16.79
CA GLU A 279 -3.85 5.52 15.93
C GLU A 279 -4.84 6.04 14.87
N TYR A 280 -5.92 5.31 14.63
CA TYR A 280 -6.98 5.65 13.68
C TYR A 280 -8.35 5.63 14.35
N GLN A 281 -9.29 6.39 13.80
CA GLN A 281 -10.61 6.57 14.38
C GLN A 281 -11.67 5.83 13.57
N LEU A 282 -12.49 4.98 14.21
CA LEU A 282 -13.64 4.37 13.54
C LEU A 282 -14.78 5.38 13.31
N ARG A 283 -14.85 6.40 14.17
CA ARG A 283 -15.71 7.57 14.06
C ARG A 283 -14.86 8.80 14.37
N TYR A 284 -14.87 9.78 13.47
CA TYR A 284 -14.08 10.99 13.67
C TYR A 284 -14.59 11.85 14.84
N ASP A 285 -13.66 12.42 15.59
CA ASP A 285 -13.91 13.55 16.50
C ASP A 285 -14.12 14.87 15.73
N ASP A 286 -14.65 15.89 16.43
CA ASP A 286 -14.95 17.21 15.84
C ASP A 286 -13.72 17.87 15.20
N LYS A 287 -12.54 17.71 15.84
CA LYS A 287 -11.28 18.29 15.36
C LYS A 287 -10.88 17.68 14.01
N THR A 288 -10.99 16.36 13.91
CA THR A 288 -10.64 15.59 12.71
C THR A 288 -11.63 15.85 11.59
N VAL A 289 -12.93 15.95 11.90
CA VAL A 289 -13.95 16.37 10.92
C VAL A 289 -13.64 17.76 10.37
N LYS A 290 -13.27 18.72 11.22
CA LYS A 290 -12.91 20.08 10.78
C LYS A 290 -11.73 20.08 9.82
N ILE A 291 -10.68 19.32 10.12
CA ILE A 291 -9.50 19.19 9.24
C ILE A 291 -9.91 18.53 7.91
N LYS A 292 -10.63 17.40 7.94
CA LYS A 292 -11.04 16.69 6.71
C LYS A 292 -12.01 17.48 5.83
N LEU A 293 -12.81 18.36 6.40
CA LEU A 293 -13.62 19.31 5.64
C LEU A 293 -12.77 20.41 5.00
N ASP A 294 -11.77 20.92 5.72
CA ASP A 294 -10.84 21.96 5.25
C ASP A 294 -9.91 21.48 4.11
N THR A 295 -9.53 20.20 4.14
CA THR A 295 -8.72 19.55 3.08
C THR A 295 -9.58 18.96 1.95
N GLY A 296 -10.90 18.92 2.11
CA GLY A 296 -11.81 18.31 1.14
C GLY A 296 -11.78 16.77 1.11
N ASP A 297 -11.11 16.13 2.08
CA ASP A 297 -11.07 14.68 2.29
C ASP A 297 -12.42 14.11 2.79
N MET A 298 -13.30 14.97 3.29
CA MET A 298 -14.68 14.60 3.68
C MET A 298 -15.72 15.26 2.78
N SER A 299 -16.56 14.43 2.14
CA SER A 299 -17.71 14.91 1.37
C SER A 299 -18.84 15.45 2.25
N LYS A 300 -19.63 16.39 1.74
CA LYS A 300 -20.85 16.90 2.40
C LYS A 300 -21.81 15.77 2.81
N THR A 301 -21.94 14.73 1.98
CA THR A 301 -22.78 13.57 2.28
C THR A 301 -22.28 12.81 3.50
N LYS A 302 -20.96 12.58 3.59
CA LYS A 302 -20.34 11.89 4.72
C LYS A 302 -20.38 12.73 6.00
N TYR A 303 -20.19 14.03 5.89
CA TYR A 303 -20.36 14.95 7.01
C TYR A 303 -21.80 14.93 7.55
N ASN A 304 -22.80 14.98 6.67
CA ASN A 304 -24.21 14.88 7.06
C ASN A 304 -24.55 13.53 7.71
N GLU A 305 -23.92 12.44 7.25
CA GLU A 305 -24.05 11.12 7.85
C GLU A 305 -23.47 11.10 9.26
N TRP A 306 -22.26 11.61 9.44
CA TRP A 306 -21.59 11.74 10.74
C TRP A 306 -22.42 12.58 11.74
N LEU A 307 -22.99 13.70 11.28
CA LEU A 307 -23.79 14.61 12.11
C LEU A 307 -25.13 14.00 12.54
N LYS A 308 -25.80 13.27 11.65
CA LYS A 308 -27.19 12.79 11.87
C LYS A 308 -27.26 11.38 12.43
N LYS A 309 -26.21 10.58 12.25
CA LYS A 309 -26.16 9.18 12.68
C LYS A 309 -24.97 8.99 13.61
N PRO A 310 -25.13 9.23 14.92
CA PRO A 310 -24.02 9.14 15.87
C PRO A 310 -23.36 7.75 15.90
N LEU A 311 -24.10 6.69 15.57
CA LEU A 311 -23.55 5.33 15.50
C LEU A 311 -22.99 4.95 14.12
N ALA A 312 -22.96 5.86 13.14
CA ALA A 312 -22.37 5.57 11.84
C ALA A 312 -20.84 5.60 11.91
N GLU A 313 -20.21 4.59 11.31
CA GLU A 313 -18.75 4.45 11.22
C GLU A 313 -18.17 5.37 10.13
N VAL A 314 -18.34 6.68 10.35
CA VAL A 314 -17.71 7.71 9.52
C VAL A 314 -16.34 8.01 10.12
N GLY A 315 -15.36 7.20 9.74
CA GLY A 315 -13.99 7.25 10.25
C GLY A 315 -12.96 6.86 9.19
N ASP A 316 -11.76 6.52 9.66
CA ASP A 316 -10.64 6.05 8.86
C ASP A 316 -10.91 4.64 8.35
N TRP A 317 -10.64 4.42 7.07
CA TRP A 317 -10.87 3.12 6.44
C TRP A 317 -9.99 2.03 7.06
N GLN A 318 -8.84 2.40 7.64
CA GLN A 318 -7.95 1.51 8.39
C GLN A 318 -8.70 0.82 9.53
N CYS A 319 -9.62 1.51 10.21
CA CYS A 319 -10.48 0.92 11.23
C CYS A 319 -11.63 0.11 10.62
N SER A 320 -12.25 0.62 9.54
CA SER A 320 -13.40 -0.05 8.89
C SER A 320 -13.06 -1.44 8.34
N TYR A 321 -11.81 -1.64 7.90
CA TYR A 321 -11.33 -2.89 7.32
C TYR A 321 -10.29 -3.60 8.21
N CYS A 322 -10.21 -3.26 9.50
CA CYS A 322 -9.28 -3.91 10.43
C CYS A 322 -9.81 -5.28 10.87
N ASP A 323 -8.99 -6.32 10.74
CA ASP A 323 -9.31 -7.68 11.21
C ASP A 323 -9.49 -7.78 12.73
N PHE A 324 -9.05 -6.76 13.48
CA PHE A 324 -9.12 -6.67 14.95
C PHE A 324 -10.09 -5.59 15.43
N LYS A 325 -10.96 -5.08 14.55
CA LYS A 325 -11.89 -4.00 14.88
C LYS A 325 -12.71 -4.32 16.12
N GLY A 326 -13.25 -5.53 16.25
CA GLY A 326 -14.02 -5.98 17.40
C GLY A 326 -13.27 -5.97 18.74
N HIS A 327 -11.94 -6.08 18.74
CA HIS A 327 -11.12 -5.89 19.96
C HIS A 327 -10.98 -4.41 20.35
N CYS A 328 -10.95 -3.52 19.35
CA CYS A 328 -10.82 -2.08 19.59
C CYS A 328 -12.17 -1.40 19.90
N TYR A 329 -13.27 -1.94 19.36
CA TYR A 329 -14.62 -1.40 19.45
C TYR A 329 -15.62 -2.53 19.71
N PRO A 330 -15.63 -3.11 20.92
CA PRO A 330 -16.53 -4.23 21.24
C PRO A 330 -17.99 -3.78 21.17
N VAL A 331 -18.85 -4.63 20.58
CA VAL A 331 -20.25 -4.36 20.22
C VAL A 331 -21.15 -3.95 21.41
N SER A 332 -20.72 -4.22 22.64
CA SER A 332 -21.40 -3.79 23.87
C SER A 332 -21.10 -2.33 24.28
N ILE A 333 -20.18 -1.66 23.59
CA ILE A 333 -19.71 -0.30 23.88
C ILE A 333 -19.98 0.59 22.66
N PHE A 334 -21.24 0.65 22.22
CA PHE A 334 -21.72 1.79 21.44
C PHE A 334 -21.87 2.99 22.38
N SER A 335 -20.77 3.49 22.94
CA SER A 335 -20.75 4.79 23.59
C SER A 335 -20.43 5.85 22.55
N GLU A 336 -21.15 6.97 22.63
CA GLU A 336 -20.59 8.23 22.16
C GLU A 336 -19.33 8.46 23.02
N ASP A 337 -18.15 8.41 22.40
CA ASP A 337 -16.89 8.81 23.04
C ASP A 337 -16.97 10.31 23.41
#